data_AF-A0A5C0DNB1-F1
#
_entry.id   AF-A0A5C0DNB1-F1
#
_cell.length_a   1.000
_cell.length_b   1.000
_cell.length_c   1.000
_cell.angle_alpha   90.00
_cell.angle_beta   90.00
_cell.angle_gamma   90.00
#
_symmetry.space_group_name_H-M   'P 1'
#
loop_
_entity.id
_entity.type
_entity.pdbx_description
1 polymer ?
#
loop_
_entity_poly.entity_id
_entity_poly.type
_entity_poly.pdbx_seq_one_letter_code
_entity_poly.pdbx_strand_id
1 'polypeptide(L)' 'MRFFNPRRDFWGDHFQLNEAIIQPLTDIGEVTSRILDFNKNERIIERQLLIEVDKYPPTAAKEKMSKN' A
#
# COMPACT_ATOMS: atom_id res chain seq x y z
N MET A 1 -7.11 19.07 3.42
CA MET A 1 -6.49 17.72 3.42
C MET A 1 -5.19 17.76 2.61
N ARG A 2 -4.22 16.90 2.92
CA ARG A 2 -2.93 16.78 2.20
C ARG A 2 -2.71 15.35 1.73
N PHE A 3 -1.77 15.15 0.81
CA PHE A 3 -1.32 13.83 0.39
C PHE A 3 -0.34 13.21 1.39
N PHE A 4 -0.21 11.88 1.30
CA PHE A 4 0.86 11.14 1.97
C PHE A 4 2.24 11.67 1.55
N ASN A 5 3.13 11.82 2.52
CA ASN A 5 4.50 12.25 2.33
C ASN A 5 5.46 11.20 2.91
N PRO A 6 6.13 10.39 2.07
CA PRO A 6 7.00 9.31 2.54
C PRO A 6 8.23 9.77 3.33
N ARG A 7 8.53 11.08 3.39
CA ARG A 7 9.60 11.64 4.23
C ARG A 7 9.14 12.02 5.64
N ARG A 8 7.83 12.10 5.87
CA ARG A 8 7.22 12.60 7.12
C ARG A 8 6.19 11.66 7.73
N ASP A 9 5.61 10.79 6.91
CA ASP A 9 4.54 9.88 7.29
C ASP A 9 5.03 8.44 7.28
N PHE A 10 4.51 7.63 8.19
CA PHE A 10 4.72 6.19 8.18
C PHE A 10 3.65 5.52 7.32
N TRP A 11 4.08 4.57 6.49
CA TRP A 11 3.16 3.85 5.60
C TRP A 11 2.06 3.13 6.39
N GLY A 12 2.44 2.40 7.45
CA GLY A 12 1.51 1.63 8.29
C GLY A 12 0.47 2.46 9.05
N ASP A 13 0.67 3.78 9.19
CA ASP A 13 -0.33 4.66 9.80
C ASP A 13 -1.46 5.05 8.82
N HIS A 14 -1.20 4.93 7.51
CA HIS A 14 -2.12 5.38 6.46
C HIS A 14 -2.63 4.25 5.57
N PHE A 15 -1.89 3.15 5.49
CA PHE A 15 -2.17 2.05 4.58
C PHE A 15 -1.91 0.70 5.24
N GLN A 16 -2.74 -0.28 4.91
CA GLN A 16 -2.51 -1.69 5.20
C GLN A 16 -2.59 -2.47 3.90
N LEU A 17 -1.74 -3.49 3.74
CA LEU A 17 -1.92 -4.48 2.68
C LEU A 17 -2.88 -5.57 3.18
N ASN A 18 -4.05 -5.67 2.56
CA ASN A 18 -5.05 -6.70 2.80
C ASN A 18 -5.19 -7.52 1.52
N GLU A 19 -4.64 -8.74 1.51
CA GLU A 19 -4.44 -9.54 0.29
C GLU A 19 -3.72 -8.72 -0.81
N ALA A 20 -4.29 -8.65 -2.01
CA ALA A 20 -3.83 -7.82 -3.11
C ALA A 20 -4.47 -6.42 -3.12
N ILE A 21 -4.95 -5.88 -1.99
CA ILE A 21 -5.54 -4.54 -1.87
C ILE A 21 -4.73 -3.67 -0.90
N ILE A 22 -4.34 -2.47 -1.32
CA ILE A 22 -3.78 -1.44 -0.41
C ILE A 22 -4.98 -0.70 0.21
N GLN A 23 -5.38 -1.12 1.40
CA GLN A 23 -6.50 -0.55 2.13
C GLN A 23 -6.06 0.77 2.78
N PRO A 24 -6.68 1.92 2.46
CA PRO A 24 -6.44 3.17 3.17
C PRO A 24 -7.07 3.12 4.57
N LEU A 25 -6.36 3.65 5.58
CA LEU A 25 -6.80 3.70 6.97
C LEU A 25 -7.23 5.10 7.42
N THR A 26 -6.90 6.13 6.64
CA THR A 26 -7.20 7.54 6.93
C THR A 26 -7.59 8.28 5.66
N ASP A 27 -8.17 9.48 5.79
CA ASP A 27 -8.52 10.34 4.66
C ASP A 27 -7.31 10.69 3.77
N ILE A 28 -6.11 10.82 4.37
CA ILE A 28 -4.85 11.00 3.63
C ILE A 28 -4.58 9.78 2.77
N GLY A 29 -4.74 8.58 3.34
CA GLY A 29 -4.60 7.31 2.63
C GLY A 29 -5.63 7.17 1.52
N GLU A 30 -6.89 7.52 1.78
CA GLU A 30 -7.99 7.41 0.81
C GLU A 30 -7.72 8.29 -0.42
N VAL A 31 -7.47 9.59 -0.21
CA VAL A 31 -7.21 10.54 -1.29
C VAL A 31 -5.94 10.14 -2.06
N THR A 32 -4.89 9.69 -1.36
CA THR A 32 -3.65 9.24 -2.00
C THR A 32 -3.87 7.98 -2.84
N SER A 33 -4.55 6.96 -2.28
CA SER A 33 -4.83 5.69 -2.95
C SER A 33 -5.67 5.88 -4.21
N ARG A 34 -6.66 6.77 -4.14
CA ARG A 34 -7.53 7.13 -5.25
C ARG A 34 -6.80 7.90 -6.35
N ILE A 35 -6.01 8.91 -6.00
CA ILE A 35 -5.33 9.76 -6.98
C ILE A 35 -4.15 9.05 -7.65
N LEU A 36 -3.50 8.12 -6.95
CA LEU A 36 -2.39 7.33 -7.48
C LEU A 36 -2.82 5.97 -8.04
N ASP A 37 -4.12 5.69 -8.08
CA ASP A 37 -4.71 4.45 -8.57
C ASP A 37 -4.00 3.20 -8.01
N PHE A 38 -3.78 3.14 -6.69
CA PHE A 38 -3.09 2.01 -6.05
C PHE A 38 -3.80 0.67 -6.29
N ASN A 39 -5.13 0.72 -6.30
CA ASN A 39 -6.00 -0.43 -6.45
C ASN A 39 -6.68 -0.48 -7.83
N LYS A 40 -6.02 0.03 -8.88
CA LYS A 40 -6.46 -0.24 -10.25
C LYS A 40 -6.48 -1.75 -10.51
N ASN A 41 -7.46 -2.25 -11.25
CA ASN A 41 -7.64 -3.69 -11.47
C ASN A 41 -6.37 -4.40 -11.95
N GLU A 42 -5.62 -3.79 -12.86
CA GLU A 42 -4.37 -4.38 -13.39
C GLU A 42 -3.29 -4.52 -12.30
N ARG A 43 -3.21 -3.56 -11.37
CA ARG A 43 -2.27 -3.60 -10.24
C ARG A 43 -2.69 -4.56 -9.14
N ILE A 44 -3.99 -4.81 -8.99
CA ILE A 44 -4.49 -5.85 -8.09
C ILE A 44 -4.11 -7.21 -8.65
N ILE A 45 -4.39 -7.46 -9.94
CA ILE A 45 -4.04 -8.72 -10.61
C ILE A 45 -2.52 -8.96 -10.57
N GLU A 46 -1.71 -7.95 -10.86
CA GLU A 46 -0.25 -8.04 -10.76
C GLU A 46 0.22 -8.43 -9.35
N ARG A 47 -0.32 -7.77 -8.32
CA ARG A 47 0.02 -8.10 -6.93
C ARG A 47 -0.44 -9.50 -6.55
N GLN A 48 -1.60 -9.94 -7.00
CA GLN A 48 -2.10 -11.30 -6.78
C GLN A 48 -1.11 -12.34 -7.33
N LEU A 49 -0.69 -12.19 -8.59
CA LEU A 49 0.29 -13.08 -9.22
C LEU A 49 1.64 -13.07 -8.50
N LEU A 50 2.09 -11.92 -7.99
CA LEU A 50 3.32 -11.83 -7.22
C LEU A 50 3.21 -12.43 -5.82
N ILE A 51 2.05 -12.33 -5.17
CA ILE A 51 1.76 -12.96 -3.87
C ILE A 51 1.80 -14.48 -4.02
N GLU A 52 1.22 -15.03 -5.09
CA GLU A 52 1.21 -16.47 -5.38
C GLU A 52 2.62 -17.09 -5.47
N VAL A 53 3.62 -16.29 -5.85
CA VAL A 53 5.03 -16.71 -5.94
C VAL A 53 5.92 -16.12 -4.83
N ASP A 54 5.32 -15.63 -3.74
CA ASP A 54 5.98 -14.99 -2.58
C ASP A 54 6.98 -13.87 -2.95
N LYS A 55 6.68 -13.13 -4.02
CA LYS A 55 7.46 -11.96 -4.47
C LYS A 55 6.84 -10.62 -4.06
N TYR A 56 5.66 -10.63 -3.43
CA TYR A 56 5.03 -9.43 -2.93
C TYR A 56 4.42 -9.63 -1.53
N PRO A 57 4.59 -8.66 -0.60
CA PRO A 57 5.47 -7.50 -0.73
C PRO A 57 6.96 -7.92 -0.70
N PRO A 58 7.86 -7.19 -1.40
CA PRO A 58 9.28 -7.47 -1.33
C PRO A 58 9.82 -7.24 0.09
N THR A 59 10.94 -7.89 0.45
CA THR A 59 11.52 -7.83 1.81
C THR A 59 11.71 -6.40 2.32
N ALA A 60 12.25 -5.51 1.48
CA ALA A 60 12.45 -4.10 1.83
C ALA A 60 11.13 -3.34 2.09
N ALA A 61 10.01 -3.79 1.54
CA ALA A 61 8.70 -3.23 1.83
C ALA A 61 8.11 -3.82 3.13
N LYS A 62 8.29 -5.13 3.37
CA LYS A 62 7.89 -5.80 4.63
C LYS A 62 8.47 -5.07 5.85
N GLU A 63 9.76 -4.69 5.78
CA GLU A 63 10.45 -3.91 6.81
C GLU A 63 9.81 -2.55 7.11
N LYS A 64 9.24 -1.89 6.10
CA LYS A 64 8.61 -0.55 6.22
C LYS A 64 7.12 -0.60 6.54
N MET A 65 6.50 -1.77 6.39
CA MET A 65 5.09 -2.01 6.69
C MET A 65 4.87 -2.40 8.15
N SER A 66 5.86 -3.05 8.78
CA SER A 66 5.79 -3.35 10.21
C SER A 66 5.92 -2.05 11.00
N LYS A 67 4.96 -1.81 11.91
CA LYS A 67 5.12 -0.80 12.94
C LYS A 67 6.31 -1.20 13.83
N ASN A 68 7.18 -0.26 14.18
CA ASN A 68 8.08 -0.43 15.33
C ASN A 68 7.26 -0.54 16.61
#